data_AF-A0A958KLR7-F1
#
_entry.id   AF-A0A958KLR7-F1
#
_cell.length_a   1.000
_cell.length_b   1.000
_cell.length_c   1.000
_cell.angle_alpha   90.00
_cell.angle_beta   90.00
_cell.angle_gamma   90.00
#
_symmetry.space_group_name_H-M   'P 1'
#
loop_
_entity.id
_entity.type
_entity.pdbx_description
1 polymer ?
#
loop_
_entity_poly.entity_id
_entity_poly.type
_entity_poly.pdbx_seq_one_letter_code
_entity_poly.pdbx_strand_id
1 'polypeptide(L)'
;MLKLCSLSCDRGATIAELLIASMVGLVLVSLTHSVILANHRLYQVDIVRTELNQNLRSALDILAANARETGERLPATFPALLVTDGGATPDEMVIRRNLLDEVLVVCQDLTSGSSNSWVMLSDPLAGNPACTYPSQSTSYNSWSTYRTDEGGIVDAYIVNLANGEGEFFKYDSEQDFGGDLMIHRDSGNWQHDYPAEFSAIYILEEWDVSVVGDFLQLVVNQDSDNPRNIVYGIEDFQVQVAMQDTTVMDGFAISDDWVDIQSIDLTLSGQTTYKGQDISASLTSKFFPRNILSN
;
A
#
# COMPACT_ATOMS: atom_id res chain seq x y z
N MET A 1 17.91 71.73 0.74
CA MET A 1 18.90 72.53 -0.03
C MET A 1 19.98 71.57 -0.51
N LEU A 2 19.78 71.01 -1.71
CA LEU A 2 20.76 70.14 -2.39
C LEU A 2 21.94 71.02 -2.85
N LYS A 3 23.13 70.79 -2.29
CA LYS A 3 24.38 71.34 -2.83
C LYS A 3 24.77 70.50 -4.05
N LEU A 4 24.39 71.00 -5.22
CA LEU A 4 24.93 70.58 -6.51
C LEU A 4 26.33 71.19 -6.71
N CYS A 5 27.27 70.31 -7.04
CA CYS A 5 28.58 70.50 -7.69
C CYS A 5 29.52 71.62 -7.22
N SER A 6 30.72 71.21 -6.81
CA SER A 6 31.86 72.13 -6.61
C SER A 6 33.18 71.44 -6.95
N LEU A 7 33.77 71.88 -8.07
CA LEU A 7 35.22 71.92 -8.40
C LEU A 7 35.95 70.68 -8.98
N SER A 8 35.30 69.83 -9.79
CA SER A 8 36.04 68.89 -10.69
C SER A 8 35.39 68.66 -12.07
N CYS A 9 34.56 69.59 -12.56
CA CYS A 9 33.71 69.38 -13.74
C CYS A 9 34.33 69.74 -15.10
N ASP A 10 35.66 69.89 -15.22
CA ASP A 10 36.32 70.37 -16.46
C ASP A 10 37.36 69.42 -17.06
N ARG A 11 37.45 68.16 -16.59
CA ARG A 11 38.19 67.11 -17.29
C ARG A 11 37.20 66.06 -17.78
N GLY A 12 36.78 66.19 -19.04
CA GLY A 12 36.05 65.13 -19.72
C GLY A 12 36.84 63.82 -19.64
N ALA A 13 36.15 62.71 -19.35
CA ALA A 13 36.76 61.40 -19.32
C ALA A 13 37.50 61.15 -20.63
N THR A 14 38.76 60.75 -20.54
CA THR A 14 39.53 60.41 -21.72
C THR A 14 38.97 59.13 -22.34
N ILE A 15 39.10 58.98 -23.67
CA ILE A 15 38.68 57.75 -24.38
C ILE A 15 39.34 56.51 -23.74
N ALA A 16 40.58 56.64 -23.26
CA ALA A 16 41.30 55.57 -22.57
C ALA A 16 40.63 55.17 -21.24
N GLU A 17 40.17 56.13 -20.42
CA GLU A 17 39.45 55.84 -19.17
C GLU A 17 38.10 55.15 -19.42
N LEU A 18 37.36 55.56 -20.46
CA LEU A 18 36.12 54.89 -20.87
C LEU A 18 36.37 53.44 -21.32
N LEU A 19 37.48 53.19 -22.01
CA LEU A 19 37.85 51.86 -22.48
C LEU A 19 38.26 50.95 -21.32
N ILE A 20 39.05 51.45 -20.37
CA ILE A 20 39.43 50.69 -19.17
C ILE A 20 38.20 50.42 -18.29
N ALA A 21 37.34 51.42 -18.07
CA ALA A 21 36.13 51.26 -17.26
C ALA A 21 35.16 50.23 -17.86
N SER A 22 34.98 50.24 -19.19
CA SER A 22 34.14 49.25 -19.87
C SER A 22 34.74 47.84 -19.81
N MET A 23 36.06 47.70 -19.94
CA MET A 23 36.75 46.42 -19.78
C MET A 23 36.57 45.84 -18.37
N VAL A 24 36.79 46.65 -17.32
CA VAL A 24 36.57 46.23 -15.93
C VAL A 24 35.09 45.90 -15.69
N GLY A 25 34.17 46.70 -16.23
CA GLY A 25 32.73 46.45 -16.13
C GLY A 25 32.33 45.10 -16.74
N LEU A 26 32.84 44.76 -17.93
CA LEU A 26 32.58 43.48 -18.58
C LEU A 26 33.11 42.29 -17.77
N VAL A 27 34.30 42.42 -17.17
CA VAL A 27 34.86 41.38 -16.30
C VAL A 27 33.96 41.15 -15.08
N LEU A 28 33.52 42.22 -14.41
CA LEU A 28 32.63 42.11 -13.25
C LEU A 28 31.27 41.49 -13.60
N VAL A 29 30.68 41.89 -14.74
CA VAL A 29 29.42 41.32 -15.23
C VAL A 29 29.59 39.83 -15.56
N SER A 30 30.70 39.44 -16.21
CA SER A 30 30.98 38.05 -16.55
C SER A 30 31.13 37.16 -15.30
N LEU A 31 31.84 37.64 -14.29
CA LEU A 31 31.99 36.95 -13.01
C LEU A 31 30.64 36.81 -12.29
N THR A 32 29.85 37.90 -12.23
CA THR A 32 28.53 37.91 -11.59
C THR A 32 27.57 36.95 -12.29
N HIS A 33 27.56 36.95 -13.63
CA HIS A 33 26.72 36.05 -14.42
C HIS A 33 27.08 34.57 -14.18
N SER A 34 28.38 34.25 -14.11
CA SER A 34 28.85 32.89 -13.85
C SER A 34 28.38 32.37 -12.47
N VAL A 35 28.41 33.22 -11.45
CA VAL A 35 27.89 32.89 -10.10
C VAL A 35 26.38 32.69 -10.13
N ILE A 36 25.63 33.55 -10.81
CA ILE A 36 24.16 33.41 -10.94
C ILE A 36 23.81 32.08 -11.63
N LEU A 37 24.50 31.73 -12.72
CA LEU A 37 24.28 30.46 -13.41
C LEU A 37 24.61 29.25 -12.53
N ALA A 38 25.68 29.33 -11.74
CA ALA A 38 26.03 28.27 -10.80
C ALA A 38 24.96 28.09 -9.71
N ASN A 39 24.50 29.19 -9.10
CA ASN A 39 23.43 29.17 -8.09
C ASN A 39 22.11 28.64 -8.67
N HIS A 40 21.76 29.04 -9.89
CA HIS A 40 20.57 28.55 -10.55
C HIS A 40 20.65 27.04 -10.81
N ARG A 41 21.81 26.52 -11.22
CA ARG A 41 22.00 25.07 -11.41
C ARG A 41 21.86 24.29 -10.10
N LEU A 42 22.47 24.79 -9.02
CA LEU A 42 22.34 24.18 -7.69
C LEU A 42 20.87 24.16 -7.24
N TYR A 43 20.19 25.30 -7.36
CA TYR A 43 18.77 25.41 -7.01
C TYR A 43 17.88 24.42 -7.78
N GLN A 44 18.14 24.22 -9.07
CA GLN A 44 17.39 23.24 -9.86
C GLN A 44 17.62 21.79 -9.42
N VAL A 45 18.87 21.44 -9.08
CA VAL A 45 19.18 20.10 -8.53
C VAL A 45 18.50 19.90 -7.17
N ASP A 46 18.46 20.93 -6.34
CA ASP A 46 17.81 20.86 -5.03
C ASP A 46 16.29 20.73 -5.13
N ILE A 47 15.64 21.37 -6.13
CA ILE A 47 14.22 21.15 -6.42
C ILE A 47 13.96 19.68 -6.73
N VAL A 48 14.72 19.09 -7.66
CA VAL A 48 14.54 17.69 -8.10
C VAL A 48 14.75 16.72 -6.93
N ARG A 49 15.77 16.96 -6.08
CA ARG A 49 15.96 16.18 -4.85
C ARG A 49 14.80 16.32 -3.87
N THR A 50 14.24 17.52 -3.77
CA THR A 50 13.11 17.79 -2.87
C THR A 50 11.85 17.08 -3.36
N GLU A 51 11.57 17.14 -4.66
CA GLU A 51 10.46 16.41 -5.30
C GLU A 51 10.59 14.90 -5.09
N LEU A 52 11.77 14.33 -5.33
CA LEU A 52 12.02 12.89 -5.08
C LEU A 52 11.76 12.51 -3.63
N ASN A 53 12.30 13.27 -2.66
CA ASN A 53 12.08 12.98 -1.24
C ASN A 53 10.61 13.15 -0.81
N GLN A 54 9.90 14.13 -1.38
CA GLN A 54 8.46 14.32 -1.11
C GLN A 54 7.64 13.16 -1.68
N ASN A 55 7.98 12.68 -2.86
CA ASN A 55 7.35 11.52 -3.48
C ASN A 55 7.54 10.26 -2.61
N LEU A 56 8.78 9.96 -2.21
CA LEU A 56 9.08 8.82 -1.32
C LEU A 56 8.31 8.91 0.01
N ARG A 57 8.26 10.10 0.60
CA ARG A 57 7.53 10.32 1.85
C ARG A 57 6.02 10.14 1.68
N SER A 58 5.45 10.66 0.60
CA SER A 58 4.02 10.49 0.31
C SER A 58 3.65 9.02 0.12
N ALA A 59 4.51 8.25 -0.55
CA ALA A 59 4.32 6.81 -0.70
C ALA A 59 4.33 6.11 0.67
N LEU A 60 5.35 6.37 1.50
CA LEU A 60 5.44 5.80 2.84
C LEU A 60 4.27 6.20 3.73
N ASP A 61 3.76 7.44 3.65
CA ASP A 61 2.61 7.88 4.44
C ASP A 61 1.32 7.12 4.07
N ILE A 62 1.14 6.76 2.80
CA ILE A 62 0.02 5.92 2.33
C ILE A 62 0.20 4.48 2.84
N LEU A 63 1.39 3.90 2.64
CA LEU A 63 1.68 2.54 3.14
C LEU A 63 1.58 2.46 4.67
N ALA A 64 1.95 3.52 5.38
CA ALA A 64 1.85 3.61 6.83
C ALA A 64 0.41 3.49 7.34
N ALA A 65 -0.55 4.06 6.62
CA ALA A 65 -1.95 3.97 6.98
C ALA A 65 -2.42 2.51 6.90
N ASN A 66 -2.14 1.86 5.77
CA ASN A 66 -2.51 0.46 5.53
C ASN A 66 -1.79 -0.50 6.50
N ALA A 67 -0.48 -0.33 6.70
CA ALA A 67 0.32 -1.18 7.59
C ALA A 67 -0.10 -1.08 9.07
N ARG A 68 -0.73 0.03 9.48
CA ARG A 68 -1.29 0.16 10.84
C ARG A 68 -2.62 -0.57 11.00
N GLU A 69 -3.34 -0.76 9.91
CA GLU A 69 -4.64 -1.45 9.85
C GLU A 69 -4.49 -2.94 9.53
N THR A 70 -3.25 -3.44 9.39
CA THR A 70 -2.95 -4.86 9.22
C THR A 70 -3.61 -5.72 10.30
N GLY A 71 -4.43 -6.67 9.84
CA GLY A 71 -5.12 -7.62 10.71
C GLY A 71 -6.31 -7.03 11.46
N GLU A 72 -6.72 -5.79 11.17
CA GLU A 72 -7.88 -5.20 11.84
C GLU A 72 -9.10 -6.12 11.68
N ARG A 73 -9.69 -6.50 12.83
CA ARG A 73 -10.86 -7.41 12.92
C ARG A 73 -10.63 -8.81 12.33
N LEU A 74 -9.38 -9.26 12.29
CA LEU A 74 -9.00 -10.61 11.88
C LEU A 74 -8.50 -11.43 13.08
N PRO A 75 -8.79 -12.74 13.14
CA PRO A 75 -8.24 -13.61 14.17
C PRO A 75 -6.75 -13.88 13.92
N ALA A 76 -6.03 -14.28 14.98
CA ALA A 76 -4.60 -14.59 14.90
C ALA A 76 -4.26 -15.66 13.85
N THR A 77 -5.15 -16.63 13.65
CA THR A 77 -4.97 -17.73 12.67
C THR A 77 -5.10 -17.28 11.21
N PHE A 78 -5.53 -16.05 10.95
CA PHE A 78 -5.73 -15.55 9.59
C PHE A 78 -4.44 -14.88 9.07
N PRO A 79 -3.97 -15.17 7.84
CA PRO A 79 -2.75 -14.57 7.29
C PRO A 79 -2.99 -13.09 6.90
N ALA A 80 -2.87 -12.19 7.87
CA ALA A 80 -3.18 -10.76 7.69
C ALA A 80 -2.10 -9.95 6.98
N LEU A 81 -0.85 -10.42 7.02
CA LEU A 81 0.29 -9.86 6.30
C LEU A 81 0.96 -10.98 5.52
N LEU A 82 1.35 -10.71 4.29
CA LEU A 82 2.29 -11.53 3.53
C LEU A 82 3.37 -10.62 2.93
N VAL A 83 4.60 -11.09 2.94
CA VAL A 83 5.74 -10.40 2.31
C VAL A 83 6.51 -11.42 1.48
N THR A 84 6.62 -11.15 0.19
CA THR A 84 7.42 -11.95 -0.74
C THR A 84 8.75 -11.22 -0.97
N ASP A 85 9.83 -11.80 -0.44
CA ASP A 85 11.21 -11.31 -0.62
C ASP A 85 11.64 -11.43 -2.09
N GLY A 86 11.91 -10.29 -2.72
CA GLY A 86 12.44 -10.20 -4.07
C GLY A 86 13.96 -10.41 -4.15
N GLY A 87 14.65 -10.39 -3.02
CA GLY A 87 16.10 -10.55 -2.86
C GLY A 87 16.88 -9.39 -3.46
N ALA A 88 17.06 -9.39 -4.78
CA ALA A 88 17.68 -8.28 -5.52
C ALA A 88 16.68 -7.50 -6.38
N THR A 89 15.43 -7.95 -6.43
CA THR A 89 14.31 -7.22 -7.02
C THR A 89 13.45 -6.62 -5.90
N PRO A 90 12.56 -5.67 -6.21
CA PRO A 90 11.61 -5.13 -5.24
C PRO A 90 10.74 -6.25 -4.65
N ASP A 91 10.40 -6.10 -3.38
CA ASP A 91 9.50 -6.98 -2.64
C ASP A 91 8.03 -6.75 -3.04
N GLU A 92 7.19 -7.70 -2.65
CA GLU A 92 5.73 -7.60 -2.71
C GLU A 92 5.16 -7.72 -1.30
N MET A 93 4.20 -6.87 -0.95
CA MET A 93 3.57 -6.87 0.36
C MET A 93 2.05 -6.88 0.22
N VAL A 94 1.43 -7.89 0.82
CA VAL A 94 -0.03 -8.04 0.88
C VAL A 94 -0.51 -7.77 2.30
N ILE A 95 -1.39 -6.79 2.47
CA ILE A 95 -2.02 -6.46 3.75
C ILE A 95 -3.50 -6.73 3.66
N ARG A 96 -4.07 -7.35 4.70
CA ARG A 96 -5.50 -7.63 4.79
C ARG A 96 -6.11 -7.05 6.05
N ARG A 97 -7.36 -6.60 5.92
CA ARG A 97 -8.25 -6.24 7.03
C ARG A 97 -9.67 -6.71 6.76
N ASN A 98 -10.44 -6.90 7.82
CA ASN A 98 -11.84 -7.27 7.73
C ASN A 98 -12.73 -6.03 7.91
N LEU A 99 -13.67 -5.85 6.99
CA LEU A 99 -14.55 -4.69 6.94
C LEU A 99 -15.77 -4.85 7.88
N LEU A 100 -16.16 -6.09 8.18
CA LEU A 100 -17.23 -6.43 9.13
C LEU A 100 -16.68 -7.15 10.35
N ASP A 101 -17.31 -6.98 11.52
CA ASP A 101 -16.92 -7.74 12.71
C ASP A 101 -17.45 -9.19 12.64
N GLU A 102 -18.53 -9.39 11.89
CA GLU A 102 -19.21 -10.66 11.70
C GLU A 102 -18.51 -11.54 10.64
N VAL A 103 -18.22 -12.77 11.02
CA VAL A 103 -17.61 -13.79 10.17
C VAL A 103 -18.64 -14.89 9.92
N LEU A 104 -18.66 -15.42 8.70
CA LEU A 104 -19.49 -16.58 8.34
C LEU A 104 -18.64 -17.85 8.36
N VAL A 105 -19.22 -18.94 8.87
CA VAL A 105 -18.57 -20.26 8.86
C VAL A 105 -19.14 -21.09 7.72
N VAL A 106 -18.27 -21.79 7.00
CA VAL A 106 -18.67 -22.72 5.95
C VAL A 106 -19.12 -24.03 6.59
N CYS A 107 -20.32 -24.50 6.29
CA CYS A 107 -20.93 -25.67 6.93
C CYS A 107 -21.15 -26.85 5.99
N GLN A 108 -20.62 -26.76 4.78
CA GLN A 108 -20.56 -27.84 3.82
C GLN A 108 -19.22 -27.80 3.10
N ASP A 109 -18.60 -28.97 2.90
CA ASP A 109 -17.36 -29.08 2.14
C ASP A 109 -17.53 -28.50 0.73
N LEU A 110 -16.63 -27.60 0.35
CA LEU A 110 -16.47 -27.16 -1.03
C LEU A 110 -15.19 -27.78 -1.58
N THR A 111 -15.32 -28.51 -2.68
CA THR A 111 -14.18 -29.18 -3.32
C THR A 111 -13.59 -28.32 -4.42
N SER A 112 -12.26 -28.29 -4.51
CA SER A 112 -11.52 -27.68 -5.60
C SER A 112 -12.01 -28.20 -6.96
N GLY A 113 -12.11 -27.30 -7.93
CA GLY A 113 -12.64 -27.54 -9.27
C GLY A 113 -14.17 -27.62 -9.36
N SER A 114 -14.90 -27.60 -8.24
CA SER A 114 -16.37 -27.63 -8.28
C SER A 114 -16.97 -26.27 -8.63
N SER A 115 -18.07 -26.31 -9.39
CA SER A 115 -18.85 -25.13 -9.79
C SER A 115 -20.01 -24.86 -8.83
N ASN A 116 -19.92 -25.29 -7.56
CA ASN A 116 -20.99 -25.05 -6.60
C ASN A 116 -21.05 -23.57 -6.25
N SER A 117 -22.09 -22.88 -6.70
CA SER A 117 -22.28 -21.46 -6.40
C SER A 117 -22.88 -21.18 -5.02
N TRP A 118 -23.54 -22.16 -4.38
CA TRP A 118 -24.17 -21.95 -3.09
C TRP A 118 -23.29 -22.48 -1.96
N VAL A 119 -22.89 -21.58 -1.07
CA VAL A 119 -22.12 -21.91 0.14
C VAL A 119 -23.10 -22.02 1.30
N MET A 120 -23.20 -23.22 1.88
CA MET A 120 -24.07 -23.48 3.02
C MET A 120 -23.40 -22.99 4.31
N LEU A 121 -24.12 -22.17 5.06
CA LEU A 121 -23.67 -21.53 6.30
C LEU A 121 -24.34 -22.13 7.53
N SER A 122 -25.49 -22.76 7.37
CA SER A 122 -26.09 -23.56 8.43
C SER A 122 -26.69 -24.84 7.88
N ASP A 123 -26.65 -25.88 8.69
CA ASP A 123 -27.29 -27.16 8.42
C ASP A 123 -27.95 -27.66 9.72
N PRO A 124 -29.27 -27.90 9.76
CA PRO A 124 -29.96 -28.39 10.96
C PRO A 124 -29.49 -29.77 11.41
N LEU A 125 -28.79 -30.51 10.54
CA LEU A 125 -28.19 -31.82 10.83
C LEU A 125 -26.72 -31.72 11.24
N ALA A 126 -26.09 -30.55 11.16
CA ALA A 126 -24.70 -30.38 11.57
C ALA A 126 -24.55 -30.60 13.08
N GLY A 127 -23.50 -31.33 13.46
CA GLY A 127 -23.16 -31.57 14.86
C GLY A 127 -22.47 -30.38 15.53
N ASN A 128 -21.90 -29.47 14.74
CA ASN A 128 -21.16 -28.31 15.24
C ASN A 128 -22.08 -27.13 15.57
N PRO A 129 -22.03 -26.57 16.79
CA PRO A 129 -22.81 -25.40 17.17
C PRO A 129 -22.65 -24.19 16.26
N ALA A 130 -21.48 -24.02 15.63
CA ALA A 130 -21.19 -22.92 14.70
C ALA A 130 -21.94 -23.03 13.36
N CYS A 131 -22.49 -24.21 13.06
CA CYS A 131 -23.25 -24.49 11.84
C CYS A 131 -24.76 -24.54 12.07
N THR A 132 -25.23 -23.98 13.19
CA THR A 132 -26.66 -23.94 13.50
C THR A 132 -27.28 -22.63 12.99
N TYR A 133 -28.52 -22.70 12.51
CA TYR A 133 -29.25 -21.52 12.04
C TYR A 133 -29.21 -20.33 13.00
N PRO A 134 -29.48 -20.48 14.32
CA PRO A 134 -29.44 -19.34 15.23
C PRO A 134 -28.04 -18.71 15.36
N SER A 135 -26.98 -19.52 15.28
CA SER A 135 -25.60 -19.06 15.43
C SER A 135 -25.12 -18.17 14.30
N GLN A 136 -25.62 -18.40 13.08
CA GLN A 136 -25.22 -17.66 11.88
C GLN A 136 -26.19 -16.54 11.51
N SER A 137 -27.43 -16.57 12.02
CA SER A 137 -28.47 -15.62 11.66
C SER A 137 -28.09 -14.14 11.85
N THR A 138 -27.33 -13.81 12.90
CA THR A 138 -26.86 -12.43 13.11
C THR A 138 -25.84 -12.03 12.04
N SER A 139 -24.78 -12.82 11.85
CA SER A 139 -23.75 -12.57 10.84
C SER A 139 -24.35 -12.49 9.42
N TYR A 140 -25.24 -13.42 9.09
CA TYR A 140 -25.95 -13.48 7.81
C TYR A 140 -26.73 -12.19 7.53
N ASN A 141 -27.46 -11.66 8.52
CA ASN A 141 -28.21 -10.41 8.36
C ASN A 141 -27.31 -9.18 8.24
N SER A 142 -26.21 -9.12 9.00
CA SER A 142 -25.20 -8.05 8.88
C SER A 142 -24.57 -8.05 7.48
N TRP A 143 -24.21 -9.23 6.96
CA TRP A 143 -23.65 -9.40 5.62
C TRP A 143 -24.63 -9.00 4.52
N SER A 144 -25.89 -9.43 4.62
CA SER A 144 -26.92 -9.05 3.64
C SER A 144 -27.14 -7.54 3.61
N THR A 145 -27.19 -6.89 4.78
CA THR A 145 -27.30 -5.43 4.89
C THR A 145 -26.11 -4.75 4.20
N TYR A 146 -24.88 -5.16 4.54
CA TYR A 146 -23.66 -4.60 3.95
C TYR A 146 -23.66 -4.74 2.43
N ARG A 147 -23.96 -5.92 1.89
CA ARG A 147 -24.03 -6.14 0.45
C ARG A 147 -25.05 -5.22 -0.22
N THR A 148 -26.23 -5.04 0.38
CA THR A 148 -27.25 -4.15 -0.19
C THR A 148 -26.84 -2.68 -0.18
N ASP A 149 -26.11 -2.24 0.84
CA ASP A 149 -25.60 -0.86 0.96
C ASP A 149 -24.49 -0.58 -0.08
N GLU A 150 -23.67 -1.58 -0.41
CA GLU A 150 -22.60 -1.49 -1.43
C GLU A 150 -23.10 -1.72 -2.88
N GLY A 151 -24.41 -1.76 -3.10
CA GLY A 151 -24.99 -1.85 -4.45
C GLY A 151 -25.29 -3.26 -4.95
N GLY A 152 -25.24 -4.26 -4.07
CA GLY A 152 -25.81 -5.59 -4.27
C GLY A 152 -24.83 -6.69 -4.66
N ILE A 153 -23.58 -6.36 -5.00
CA ILE A 153 -22.51 -7.34 -5.25
C ILE A 153 -21.27 -6.85 -4.53
N VAL A 154 -20.66 -7.72 -3.72
CA VAL A 154 -19.44 -7.39 -2.96
C VAL A 154 -18.39 -8.49 -3.12
N ASP A 155 -17.13 -8.13 -2.92
CA ASP A 155 -16.04 -9.09 -2.82
C ASP A 155 -16.03 -9.72 -1.43
N ALA A 156 -16.13 -11.04 -1.40
CA ALA A 156 -15.95 -11.84 -0.20
C ALA A 156 -14.70 -12.71 -0.35
N TYR A 157 -14.05 -13.02 0.75
CA TYR A 157 -12.87 -13.88 0.80
C TYR A 157 -13.18 -15.12 1.61
N ILE A 158 -13.06 -16.29 0.99
CA ILE A 158 -13.15 -17.58 1.68
C ILE A 158 -11.74 -18.06 2.01
N VAL A 159 -11.54 -18.59 3.21
CA VAL A 159 -10.24 -19.12 3.65
C VAL A 159 -10.43 -20.48 4.32
N ASN A 160 -9.51 -21.39 4.07
CA ASN A 160 -9.32 -22.61 4.84
C ASN A 160 -8.37 -22.30 6.01
N LEU A 161 -8.90 -22.32 7.23
CA LEU A 161 -8.16 -21.94 8.44
C LEU A 161 -7.09 -22.97 8.83
N ALA A 162 -7.09 -24.17 8.21
CA ALA A 162 -6.09 -25.20 8.50
C ALA A 162 -4.77 -24.97 7.76
N ASN A 163 -4.81 -24.41 6.55
CA ASN A 163 -3.63 -24.16 5.71
C ASN A 163 -3.46 -22.69 5.30
N GLY A 164 -4.44 -21.82 5.58
CA GLY A 164 -4.45 -20.41 5.23
C GLY A 164 -4.69 -20.12 3.75
N GLU A 165 -4.99 -21.13 2.93
CA GLU A 165 -5.34 -20.95 1.52
C GLU A 165 -6.71 -20.29 1.40
N GLY A 166 -6.83 -19.31 0.53
CA GLY A 166 -8.09 -18.59 0.34
C GLY A 166 -8.18 -17.94 -1.04
N GLU A 167 -9.39 -17.57 -1.42
CA GLU A 167 -9.67 -16.92 -2.69
C GLU A 167 -10.79 -15.88 -2.55
N PHE A 168 -10.72 -14.84 -3.37
CA PHE A 168 -11.83 -13.90 -3.52
C PHE A 168 -12.92 -14.47 -4.41
N PHE A 169 -14.16 -14.13 -4.10
CA PHE A 169 -15.31 -14.42 -4.94
C PHE A 169 -16.37 -13.31 -4.85
N LYS A 170 -17.17 -13.17 -5.91
CA LYS A 170 -18.26 -12.20 -5.96
C LYS A 170 -19.50 -12.77 -5.27
N TYR A 171 -19.87 -12.16 -4.15
CA TYR A 171 -21.06 -12.47 -3.36
C TYR A 171 -22.21 -11.54 -3.78
N ASP A 172 -23.29 -12.12 -4.29
CA ASP A 172 -24.37 -11.37 -4.97
C ASP A 172 -25.78 -11.60 -4.38
N SER A 173 -26.00 -12.70 -3.64
CA SER A 173 -27.31 -13.03 -3.09
C SER A 173 -27.27 -14.06 -1.97
N GLU A 174 -28.38 -14.16 -1.23
CA GLU A 174 -28.56 -15.06 -0.11
C GLU A 174 -29.89 -15.82 -0.19
N GLN A 175 -29.96 -16.99 0.46
CA GLN A 175 -31.18 -17.76 0.64
C GLN A 175 -31.32 -18.26 2.08
N ASP A 176 -32.56 -18.16 2.59
CA ASP A 176 -32.97 -18.64 3.90
C ASP A 176 -34.17 -19.57 3.73
N PHE A 177 -33.99 -20.84 4.11
CA PHE A 177 -35.02 -21.88 4.05
C PHE A 177 -35.64 -22.22 5.42
N GLY A 178 -35.46 -21.36 6.44
CA GLY A 178 -35.99 -21.56 7.79
C GLY A 178 -35.23 -22.62 8.61
N GLY A 179 -34.02 -22.95 8.19
CA GLY A 179 -33.12 -23.94 8.82
C GLY A 179 -31.75 -23.98 8.13
N ASP A 180 -31.74 -23.72 6.83
CA ASP A 180 -30.54 -23.59 6.01
C ASP A 180 -30.35 -22.13 5.60
N LEU A 181 -29.17 -21.57 5.92
CA LEU A 181 -28.70 -20.28 5.45
C LEU A 181 -27.64 -20.53 4.39
N MET A 182 -27.74 -19.85 3.25
CA MET A 182 -26.80 -19.98 2.16
C MET A 182 -26.48 -18.61 1.55
N ILE A 183 -25.24 -18.46 1.07
CA ILE A 183 -24.85 -17.33 0.22
C ILE A 183 -24.47 -17.84 -1.17
N HIS A 184 -24.62 -16.99 -2.17
CA HIS A 184 -24.34 -17.30 -3.56
C HIS A 184 -23.06 -16.62 -4.03
N ARG A 185 -22.28 -17.37 -4.82
CA ARG A 185 -21.19 -16.88 -5.65
C ARG A 185 -21.68 -16.72 -7.08
N ASP A 186 -21.53 -15.53 -7.63
CA ASP A 186 -21.98 -15.18 -8.99
C ASP A 186 -21.48 -16.17 -10.06
N SER A 187 -20.17 -16.47 -10.07
CA SER A 187 -19.56 -17.32 -11.11
C SER A 187 -18.21 -17.94 -10.69
N GLY A 188 -17.68 -18.86 -11.51
CA GLY A 188 -16.36 -19.49 -11.33
C GLY A 188 -16.40 -20.93 -10.82
N ASN A 189 -15.20 -21.47 -10.52
CA ASN A 189 -14.98 -22.74 -9.83
C ASN A 189 -14.12 -22.46 -8.60
N TRP A 190 -14.29 -23.23 -7.52
CA TRP A 190 -13.41 -23.11 -6.35
C TRP A 190 -12.00 -23.57 -6.72
N GLN A 191 -10.98 -22.79 -6.39
CA GLN A 191 -9.58 -23.13 -6.64
C GLN A 191 -9.04 -24.07 -5.57
N HIS A 192 -9.52 -23.93 -4.33
CA HIS A 192 -9.07 -24.71 -3.17
C HIS A 192 -10.18 -25.56 -2.57
N ASP A 193 -9.79 -26.47 -1.67
CA ASP A 193 -10.72 -27.21 -0.82
C ASP A 193 -11.03 -26.39 0.44
N TYR A 194 -12.32 -26.25 0.74
CA TYR A 194 -12.83 -25.56 1.93
C TYR A 194 -13.64 -26.53 2.77
N PRO A 195 -13.02 -27.24 3.73
CA PRO A 195 -13.72 -28.17 4.60
C PRO A 195 -14.75 -27.44 5.47
N ALA A 196 -15.90 -28.06 5.67
CA ALA A 196 -16.91 -27.60 6.61
C ALA A 196 -16.27 -27.39 7.99
N GLU A 197 -16.68 -26.35 8.69
CA GLU A 197 -16.29 -25.99 10.06
C GLU A 197 -14.83 -25.52 10.23
N PHE A 198 -13.97 -25.77 9.24
CA PHE A 198 -12.57 -25.31 9.19
C PHE A 198 -12.34 -24.22 8.15
N SER A 199 -13.41 -23.76 7.51
CA SER A 199 -13.39 -22.64 6.58
C SER A 199 -14.30 -21.53 7.03
N ALA A 200 -13.86 -20.30 6.77
CA ALA A 200 -14.57 -19.09 7.13
C ALA A 200 -14.59 -18.13 5.95
N ILE A 201 -15.59 -17.27 5.93
CA ILE A 201 -15.81 -16.26 4.90
C ILE A 201 -15.80 -14.90 5.58
N TYR A 202 -15.07 -13.98 4.96
CA TYR A 202 -14.86 -12.62 5.42
C TYR A 202 -15.22 -11.62 4.32
N ILE A 203 -15.66 -10.43 4.70
CA ILE A 203 -15.69 -9.28 3.79
C ILE A 203 -14.38 -8.52 4.01
N LEU A 204 -13.40 -8.77 3.14
CA LEU A 204 -12.05 -8.23 3.31
C LEU A 204 -11.77 -7.08 2.36
N GLU A 205 -10.84 -6.25 2.82
CA GLU A 205 -10.03 -5.43 1.93
C GLU A 205 -8.60 -5.97 1.95
N GLU A 206 -8.09 -6.30 0.77
CA GLU A 206 -6.70 -6.69 0.53
C GLU A 206 -6.00 -5.59 -0.27
N TRP A 207 -4.80 -5.24 0.17
CA TRP A 207 -3.90 -4.32 -0.50
C TRP A 207 -2.62 -5.05 -0.85
N ASP A 208 -2.44 -5.35 -2.13
CA ASP A 208 -1.21 -5.87 -2.70
C ASP A 208 -0.38 -4.71 -3.25
N VAL A 209 0.82 -4.53 -2.69
CA VAL A 209 1.74 -3.46 -3.00
C VAL A 209 3.00 -4.05 -3.62
N SER A 210 3.30 -3.62 -4.85
CA SER A 210 4.51 -4.04 -5.57
C SER A 210 5.02 -2.91 -6.49
N VAL A 211 6.27 -3.03 -6.94
CA VAL A 211 6.85 -2.11 -7.93
C VAL A 211 6.67 -2.68 -9.32
N VAL A 212 5.98 -1.95 -10.19
CA VAL A 212 5.74 -2.33 -11.59
C VAL A 212 6.25 -1.23 -12.51
N GLY A 213 7.36 -1.50 -13.19
CA GLY A 213 8.06 -0.48 -13.98
C GLY A 213 8.70 0.56 -13.07
N ASP A 214 8.31 1.82 -13.22
CA ASP A 214 8.75 2.95 -12.38
C ASP A 214 7.69 3.38 -11.34
N PHE A 215 6.61 2.61 -11.19
CA PHE A 215 5.53 2.91 -10.26
C PHE A 215 5.53 1.97 -9.07
N LEU A 216 5.30 2.53 -7.88
CA LEU A 216 4.75 1.76 -6.76
C LEU A 216 3.24 1.64 -6.99
N GLN A 217 2.78 0.41 -7.17
CA GLN A 217 1.43 0.09 -7.55
C GLN A 217 0.70 -0.59 -6.39
N LEU A 218 -0.60 -0.30 -6.28
CA LEU A 218 -1.51 -0.90 -5.32
C LEU A 218 -2.63 -1.61 -6.09
N VAL A 219 -2.73 -2.92 -5.91
CA VAL A 219 -3.85 -3.74 -6.34
C VAL A 219 -4.77 -3.94 -5.14
N VAL A 220 -6.06 -3.67 -5.32
CA VAL A 220 -7.06 -3.82 -4.25
C VAL A 220 -7.92 -5.04 -4.56
N ASN A 221 -8.08 -5.96 -3.60
CA ASN A 221 -8.91 -7.17 -3.73
C ASN A 221 -8.61 -7.98 -5.01
N GLN A 222 -7.33 -8.11 -5.36
CA GLN A 222 -6.85 -8.81 -6.56
C GLN A 222 -7.38 -8.26 -7.90
N ASP A 223 -7.92 -7.03 -7.93
CA ASP A 223 -8.34 -6.34 -9.16
C ASP A 223 -7.12 -5.84 -9.96
N SER A 224 -6.42 -6.79 -10.57
CA SER A 224 -5.24 -6.56 -11.41
C SER A 224 -5.56 -5.84 -12.74
N ASP A 225 -6.84 -5.76 -13.11
CA ASP A 225 -7.30 -5.01 -14.28
C ASP A 225 -7.33 -3.49 -14.02
N ASN A 226 -7.52 -3.08 -12.75
CA ASN A 226 -7.61 -1.68 -12.35
C ASN A 226 -6.61 -1.30 -11.25
N PRO A 227 -5.30 -1.51 -11.47
CA PRO A 227 -4.32 -1.22 -10.45
C PRO A 227 -4.13 0.29 -10.25
N ARG A 228 -3.80 0.70 -9.02
CA ARG A 228 -3.68 2.11 -8.64
C ARG A 228 -2.22 2.49 -8.49
N ASN A 229 -1.74 3.44 -9.30
CA ASN A 229 -0.38 3.96 -9.16
C ASN A 229 -0.34 4.95 -7.99
N ILE A 230 0.45 4.63 -6.95
CA ILE A 230 0.60 5.49 -5.77
C ILE A 230 1.57 6.62 -6.08
N VAL A 231 2.79 6.27 -6.48
CA VAL A 231 3.90 7.20 -6.75
C VAL A 231 4.75 6.66 -7.89
N TYR A 232 5.37 7.57 -8.66
CA TYR A 232 6.30 7.27 -9.74
C TYR A 232 7.76 7.51 -9.33
N GLY A 233 8.70 6.98 -10.12
CA GLY A 233 10.14 7.11 -9.88
C GLY A 233 10.64 6.24 -8.73
N ILE A 234 9.93 5.15 -8.44
CA ILE A 234 10.34 4.14 -7.47
C ILE A 234 11.13 3.06 -8.22
N GLU A 235 12.35 2.83 -7.76
CA GLU A 235 13.25 1.81 -8.31
C GLU A 235 13.22 0.55 -7.46
N ASP A 236 13.08 0.72 -6.13
CA ASP A 236 13.15 -0.37 -5.18
C ASP A 236 12.16 -0.17 -4.02
N PHE A 237 11.60 -1.28 -3.56
CA PHE A 237 10.70 -1.39 -2.42
C PHE A 237 11.12 -2.61 -1.62
N GLN A 238 11.50 -2.39 -0.36
CA GLN A 238 12.01 -3.43 0.52
C GLN A 238 11.22 -3.43 1.82
N VAL A 239 10.86 -4.61 2.31
CA VAL A 239 10.02 -4.81 3.48
C VAL A 239 10.71 -5.74 4.45
N GLN A 240 10.90 -5.26 5.67
CA GLN A 240 11.44 -6.06 6.76
C GLN A 240 10.42 -6.15 7.89
N VAL A 241 10.13 -7.36 8.33
CA VAL A 241 9.25 -7.62 9.46
C VAL A 241 10.11 -7.95 10.67
N ALA A 242 10.04 -7.11 11.69
CA ALA A 242 10.68 -7.40 12.98
C ALA A 242 9.65 -7.99 13.93
N MET A 243 9.97 -9.14 14.52
CA MET A 243 9.13 -9.89 15.44
C MET A 243 9.39 -9.48 16.91
N GLN A 244 8.47 -9.80 17.81
CA GLN A 244 8.58 -9.51 19.24
C GLN A 244 9.78 -10.22 19.90
N ASP A 245 10.22 -11.34 19.34
CA ASP A 245 11.41 -12.09 19.79
C ASP A 245 12.73 -11.51 19.26
N THR A 246 12.68 -10.34 18.59
CA THR A 246 13.79 -9.62 17.96
C THR A 246 14.34 -10.23 16.67
N THR A 247 13.73 -11.30 16.16
CA THR A 247 14.04 -11.79 14.82
C THR A 247 13.59 -10.78 13.76
N VAL A 248 14.34 -10.68 12.68
CA VAL A 248 14.02 -9.85 11.52
C VAL A 248 13.91 -10.76 10.32
N MET A 249 12.83 -10.62 9.58
CA MET A 249 12.47 -11.45 8.44
C MET A 249 12.33 -10.57 7.21
N ASP A 250 13.00 -10.94 6.11
CA ASP A 250 12.87 -10.27 4.81
C ASP A 250 11.67 -10.82 4.00
N GLY A 251 11.08 -11.93 4.45
CA GLY A 251 9.83 -12.48 3.92
C GLY A 251 8.89 -12.91 5.06
N PHE A 252 7.60 -12.95 4.79
CA PHE A 252 6.56 -13.28 5.77
C PHE A 252 5.49 -14.14 5.10
N ALA A 253 5.45 -15.42 5.45
CA ALA A 253 4.61 -16.42 4.82
C ALA A 253 3.32 -16.68 5.61
N ILE A 254 2.39 -17.41 5.00
CA ILE A 254 1.12 -17.83 5.62
C ILE A 254 1.33 -18.62 6.92
N SER A 255 2.47 -19.32 7.06
CA SER A 255 2.81 -20.09 8.26
C SER A 255 3.31 -19.24 9.44
N ASP A 256 3.63 -17.98 9.20
CA ASP A 256 4.20 -17.09 10.21
C ASP A 256 3.08 -16.40 11.01
N ASP A 257 3.29 -16.21 12.31
CA ASP A 257 2.28 -15.61 13.18
C ASP A 257 2.34 -14.09 13.13
N TRP A 258 1.39 -13.47 12.43
CA TRP A 258 1.35 -12.02 12.28
C TRP A 258 1.07 -11.27 13.59
N VAL A 259 0.52 -11.94 14.62
CA VAL A 259 0.29 -11.29 15.92
C VAL A 259 1.59 -11.08 16.71
N ASP A 260 2.64 -11.83 16.35
CA ASP A 260 3.98 -11.73 16.94
C ASP A 260 4.85 -10.68 16.26
N ILE A 261 4.32 -9.96 15.26
CA ILE A 261 5.01 -8.82 14.66
C ILE A 261 5.22 -7.75 15.73
N GLN A 262 6.40 -7.17 15.79
CA GLN A 262 6.70 -5.98 16.57
C GLN A 262 6.60 -4.72 15.72
N SER A 263 7.12 -4.78 14.49
CA SER A 263 7.10 -3.65 13.57
C SER A 263 7.34 -4.08 12.13
N ILE A 264 6.84 -3.27 11.19
CA ILE A 264 7.09 -3.41 9.75
C ILE A 264 7.97 -2.22 9.34
N ASP A 265 9.18 -2.50 8.88
CA ASP A 265 10.15 -1.52 8.41
C ASP A 265 10.08 -1.50 6.87
N LEU A 266 9.62 -0.39 6.29
CA LEU A 266 9.50 -0.21 4.85
C LEU A 266 10.59 0.72 4.34
N THR A 267 11.30 0.30 3.29
CA THR A 267 12.30 1.12 2.60
C THR A 267 11.88 1.32 1.15
N LEU A 268 11.81 2.58 0.72
CA LEU A 268 11.62 2.94 -0.68
C LEU A 268 12.86 3.63 -1.21
N SER A 269 13.35 3.19 -2.37
CA SER A 269 14.41 3.87 -3.10
C SER A 269 13.91 4.34 -4.45
N GLY A 270 14.32 5.54 -4.84
CA GLY A 270 13.97 6.13 -6.12
C GLY A 270 15.16 6.83 -6.76
N GLN A 271 15.10 6.93 -8.08
CA GLN A 271 16.13 7.56 -8.90
C GLN A 271 15.48 8.52 -9.90
N THR A 272 16.13 9.64 -10.14
CA THR A 272 15.77 10.59 -11.20
C THR A 272 17.04 11.15 -11.85
N THR A 273 16.95 11.49 -13.13
CA THR A 273 18.10 12.03 -13.88
C THR A 273 17.86 13.50 -14.20
N TYR A 274 18.77 14.37 -13.77
CA TYR A 274 18.74 15.80 -14.09
C TYR A 274 19.99 16.22 -14.85
N LYS A 275 19.84 16.65 -16.10
CA LYS A 275 20.96 17.04 -16.99
C LYS A 275 22.06 15.97 -17.11
N GLY A 276 21.67 14.70 -17.13
CA GLY A 276 22.58 13.55 -17.23
C GLY A 276 23.32 13.21 -15.92
N GLN A 277 22.95 13.85 -14.82
CA GLN A 277 23.39 13.46 -13.48
C GLN A 277 22.25 12.68 -12.80
N ASP A 278 22.56 11.48 -12.34
CA ASP A 278 21.62 10.70 -11.56
C ASP A 278 21.57 11.19 -10.11
N ILE A 279 20.35 11.27 -9.61
CA ILE A 279 20.00 11.68 -8.25
C ILE A 279 19.17 10.54 -7.69
N SER A 280 19.74 9.81 -6.74
CA SER A 280 19.02 8.78 -6.00
C SER A 280 18.74 9.22 -4.56
N ALA A 281 17.67 8.70 -4.00
CA ALA A 281 17.32 8.85 -2.60
C ALA A 281 16.70 7.55 -2.10
N SER A 282 16.89 7.27 -0.81
CA SER A 282 16.27 6.14 -0.13
C SER A 282 15.72 6.62 1.21
N LEU A 283 14.53 6.15 1.56
CA LEU A 283 13.84 6.51 2.79
C LEU A 283 13.28 5.25 3.44
N THR A 284 13.64 5.06 4.71
CA THR A 284 13.14 3.97 5.54
C THR A 284 12.23 4.53 6.63
N SER A 285 11.10 3.86 6.87
CA SER A 285 10.19 4.17 7.97
C SER A 285 9.73 2.90 8.67
N LYS A 286 9.50 3.02 9.98
CA LYS A 286 9.12 1.95 10.88
C LYS A 286 7.67 2.12 11.32
N PHE A 287 6.87 1.08 11.14
CA PHE A 287 5.43 1.08 11.43
C PHE A 287 5.06 -0.01 12.43
N PHE A 288 3.97 0.22 13.16
CA PHE A 288 3.50 -0.66 14.23
C PHE A 288 2.03 -0.99 13.97
N PRO A 289 1.70 -2.25 13.60
CA PRO A 289 0.33 -2.72 13.48
C PRO A 289 -0.48 -2.48 14.76
N ARG A 290 -1.76 -2.08 14.66
CA ARG A 290 -2.59 -1.74 15.83
C ARG A 290 -2.87 -2.91 16.77
N ASN A 291 -2.96 -4.14 16.24
CA ASN A 291 -3.38 -5.30 17.03
C ASN A 291 -2.33 -5.75 18.06
N ILE A 292 -1.07 -5.34 17.91
CA ILE A 292 0.00 -5.64 18.87
C ILE A 292 -0.27 -4.98 20.25
N LEU A 293 -1.08 -3.94 20.29
CA LEU A 293 -1.40 -3.21 21.52
C LEU A 293 -2.71 -3.65 22.19
N SER A 294 -3.47 -4.57 21.58
CA SER A 294 -4.83 -4.92 22.02
C SER A 294 -4.95 -6.30 22.68
N ASN A 295 -3.87 -7.10 22.69
CA ASN A 295 -3.79 -8.41 23.36
C ASN A 295 -3.12 -8.32 24.75
#